data_AF-A0A9Q9IK40-F1
#
_entry.id   AF-A0A9Q9IK40-F1
#
_cell.length_a   1.000
_cell.length_b   1.000
_cell.length_c   1.000
_cell.angle_alpha   90.00
_cell.angle_beta   90.00
_cell.angle_gamma   90.00
#
_symmetry.space_group_name_H-M   'P 1'
#
loop_
_entity.id
_entity.type
_entity.pdbx_description
1 polymer ?
#
loop_
_entity_poly.entity_id
_entity_poly.type
_entity_poly.pdbx_seq_one_letter_code
_entity_poly.pdbx_strand_id
1 'polypeptide(L)'
;MSTDPQARIGAAVRSIADAVHVDPPDPAVLMARASTRAGRWRPLLSAAGVLGVLAAAALGPGLLAQPAAPTGGTVLPARLAGLSLLTAPVSEAPAGPALLAYVQGSNGPRWLHTLQTVVLSVDGHTYRRLDEAERRGGPAELGTWQDAPVLLAPDGARVAVGSVGPATDVAVVDLRTGRTTTHRGRGAGVIRPLAWSPDGTRLAYTVGDTGSAVLDLTTGASIPLPAPATAAAFSPDGRRLAVQGAPDTEVEPRRAIRILDAAGGTGATELAAAGFGVLIAGQAAWSPDGRWLAVADNAGAGKLDCSISFLPADPADRTPPPAPIVTQDQIALVGWAAPDRPLVTQGSATGHRTVSGPDLRPLTTTGDTTTYDLQAATALLPAARVAPAGDPDRGPWPAWLRLAGAAAVLAGAGLAWWLWSRRGPRGRRA
;
A
#
# COMPACT_ATOMS: atom_id res chain seq x y z
N MET A 1 61.34 -22.51 -1.08
CA MET A 1 60.09 -21.94 -0.53
C MET A 1 59.57 -20.91 -1.51
N SER A 2 58.53 -21.26 -2.25
CA SER A 2 57.71 -20.35 -3.04
C SER A 2 56.27 -20.64 -2.59
N THR A 3 55.60 -19.62 -2.08
CA THR A 3 54.29 -19.68 -1.42
C THR A 3 53.18 -19.33 -2.41
N ASP A 4 52.95 -20.22 -3.37
CA ASP A 4 51.77 -20.13 -4.25
C ASP A 4 50.81 -21.30 -3.95
N PRO A 5 49.63 -21.03 -3.35
CA PRO A 5 48.61 -22.04 -3.07
C PRO A 5 48.04 -22.70 -4.33
N GLN A 6 48.05 -22.03 -5.48
CA GLN A 6 47.47 -22.56 -6.72
C GLN A 6 48.35 -23.60 -7.40
N ALA A 7 49.67 -23.47 -7.28
CA ALA A 7 50.63 -24.45 -7.81
C ALA A 7 50.56 -25.82 -7.10
N ARG A 8 50.19 -25.85 -5.81
CA ARG A 8 50.00 -27.10 -5.04
C ARG A 8 48.72 -27.86 -5.41
N ILE A 9 47.67 -27.16 -5.79
CA ILE A 9 46.40 -27.77 -6.19
C ILE A 9 46.52 -28.39 -7.59
N GLY A 10 47.23 -27.74 -8.52
CA GLY A 10 47.46 -28.28 -9.87
C GLY A 10 48.34 -29.54 -9.97
N ALA A 11 49.17 -29.80 -8.95
CA ALA A 11 49.95 -31.03 -8.84
C ALA A 11 49.16 -32.18 -8.19
N ALA A 12 48.31 -31.87 -7.21
CA ALA A 12 47.43 -32.85 -6.55
C ALA A 12 46.33 -33.37 -7.51
N VAL A 13 45.79 -32.52 -8.38
CA VAL A 13 44.76 -32.92 -9.36
C VAL A 13 45.32 -33.85 -10.44
N ARG A 14 46.59 -33.67 -10.86
CA ARG A 14 47.24 -34.56 -11.83
C ARG A 14 47.60 -35.93 -11.26
N SER A 15 48.04 -35.99 -10.00
CA SER A 15 48.32 -37.25 -9.31
C SER A 15 47.07 -38.10 -9.06
N ILE A 16 45.88 -37.49 -8.96
CA ILE A 16 44.61 -38.22 -8.81
C ILE A 16 44.09 -38.69 -10.18
N ALA A 17 44.35 -37.95 -11.25
CA ALA A 17 43.97 -38.34 -12.62
C ALA A 17 44.76 -39.56 -13.13
N ASP A 18 46.04 -39.69 -12.79
CA ASP A 18 46.87 -40.84 -13.20
C ASP A 18 46.64 -42.10 -12.34
N ALA A 19 46.04 -41.95 -11.14
CA ALA A 19 45.73 -43.08 -10.24
C ALA A 19 44.37 -43.76 -10.53
N VAL A 20 43.59 -43.23 -11.49
CA VAL A 20 42.28 -43.78 -11.89
C VAL A 20 42.28 -44.07 -13.39
N HIS A 21 43.25 -44.88 -13.84
CA HIS A 21 43.15 -45.57 -15.12
C HIS A 21 42.69 -47.00 -14.85
N VAL A 22 41.38 -47.23 -14.97
CA VAL A 22 40.77 -48.56 -14.95
C VAL A 22 40.41 -48.87 -16.39
N ASP A 23 41.01 -49.92 -16.95
CA ASP A 23 40.67 -50.43 -18.28
C ASP A 23 39.16 -50.64 -18.41
N PRO A 24 38.52 -50.21 -19.51
CA PRO A 24 37.11 -50.43 -19.69
C PRO A 24 36.84 -51.93 -19.89
N PRO A 25 35.86 -52.53 -19.20
CA PRO A 25 35.47 -53.90 -19.48
C PRO A 25 34.83 -53.99 -20.87
N ASP A 26 35.08 -55.13 -21.52
CA ASP A 26 34.60 -55.49 -22.86
C ASP A 26 33.10 -55.14 -23.07
N PRO A 27 32.77 -54.28 -24.06
CA PRO A 27 31.38 -53.83 -24.30
C PRO A 27 30.42 -54.97 -24.68
N ALA A 28 30.93 -56.15 -25.07
CA ALA A 28 30.09 -57.32 -25.35
C ALA A 28 29.55 -58.01 -24.08
N VAL A 29 30.22 -57.86 -22.93
CA VAL A 29 29.86 -58.59 -21.69
C VAL A 29 28.85 -57.82 -20.82
N LEU A 30 28.79 -56.49 -20.91
CA LEU A 30 27.80 -55.66 -20.20
C LEU A 30 26.44 -55.56 -20.91
N MET A 31 26.37 -55.83 -22.22
CA MET A 31 25.14 -55.76 -23.01
C MET A 31 24.22 -56.98 -22.86
N ALA A 32 24.66 -58.07 -22.23
CA ALA A 32 23.88 -59.31 -22.13
C ALA A 32 23.01 -59.45 -20.85
N ARG A 33 23.05 -58.52 -19.88
CA ARG A 33 22.25 -58.64 -18.64
C ARG A 33 21.51 -57.41 -18.13
N ALA A 34 21.54 -56.26 -18.82
CA ALA A 34 20.83 -55.04 -18.39
C ALA A 34 19.75 -54.52 -19.36
N SER A 35 19.35 -55.30 -20.38
CA SER A 35 18.53 -54.82 -21.50
C SER A 35 17.08 -55.29 -21.50
N THR A 36 16.40 -55.38 -20.35
CA THR A 36 14.93 -55.58 -20.35
C THR A 36 14.12 -54.72 -19.36
N ARG A 37 14.74 -53.84 -18.56
CA ARG A 37 13.97 -52.96 -17.65
C ARG A 37 14.24 -51.46 -17.75
N ALA A 38 15.32 -51.01 -18.37
CA ALA A 38 15.67 -49.58 -18.42
C ALA A 38 14.85 -48.73 -19.42
N GLY A 39 14.22 -49.34 -20.44
CA GLY A 39 13.42 -48.62 -21.44
C GLY A 39 12.07 -48.07 -20.93
N ARG A 40 11.59 -48.54 -19.76
CA ARG A 40 10.27 -48.17 -19.20
C ARG A 40 10.30 -46.93 -18.29
N TRP A 41 11.47 -46.47 -17.85
CA TRP A 41 11.60 -45.43 -16.83
C TRP A 41 11.95 -44.04 -17.38
N ARG A 42 12.46 -43.97 -18.62
CA ARG A 42 12.86 -42.71 -19.25
C ARG A 42 11.74 -41.65 -19.38
N PRO A 43 10.49 -41.99 -19.79
CA PRO A 43 9.43 -40.97 -19.88
C PRO A 43 8.84 -40.55 -18.52
N LEU A 44 8.98 -41.39 -17.48
CA LEU A 44 8.42 -41.14 -16.14
C LEU A 44 9.32 -40.24 -15.29
N LEU A 45 10.65 -40.41 -15.39
CA LEU A 45 11.62 -39.52 -14.75
C LEU A 45 11.57 -38.11 -15.38
N SER A 46 11.26 -38.00 -16.67
CA SER A 46 11.03 -36.70 -17.31
C SER A 46 9.70 -36.05 -16.94
N ALA A 47 8.59 -36.81 -16.82
CA ALA A 47 7.29 -36.23 -16.45
C ALA A 47 7.21 -35.82 -14.97
N ALA A 48 7.75 -36.64 -14.06
CA ALA A 48 7.86 -36.28 -12.64
C ALA A 48 8.88 -35.16 -12.42
N GLY A 49 9.96 -35.11 -13.20
CA GLY A 49 10.90 -34.00 -13.22
C GLY A 49 10.24 -32.70 -13.70
N VAL A 50 9.47 -32.72 -14.78
CA VAL A 50 8.75 -31.54 -15.30
C VAL A 50 7.67 -31.06 -14.32
N LEU A 51 6.89 -31.96 -13.70
CA LEU A 51 5.93 -31.59 -12.67
C LEU A 51 6.61 -31.08 -11.39
N GLY A 52 7.77 -31.64 -11.02
CA GLY A 52 8.60 -31.14 -9.92
C GLY A 52 9.18 -29.76 -10.20
N VAL A 53 9.59 -29.48 -11.44
CA VAL A 53 10.07 -28.15 -11.88
C VAL A 53 8.93 -27.14 -11.94
N LEU A 54 7.74 -27.53 -12.40
CA LEU A 54 6.54 -26.67 -12.38
C LEU A 54 6.04 -26.40 -10.96
N ALA A 55 6.10 -27.40 -10.07
CA ALA A 55 5.81 -27.21 -8.65
C ALA A 55 6.88 -26.34 -7.96
N ALA A 56 8.17 -26.49 -8.30
CA ALA A 56 9.23 -25.63 -7.80
C ALA A 56 9.16 -24.20 -8.37
N ALA A 57 8.66 -24.02 -9.60
CA ALA A 57 8.36 -22.69 -10.16
C ALA A 57 7.12 -22.05 -9.53
N ALA A 58 6.15 -22.86 -9.07
CA ALA A 58 4.97 -22.39 -8.33
C ALA A 58 5.21 -22.15 -6.82
N LEU A 59 6.21 -22.83 -6.24
CA LEU A 59 6.57 -22.80 -4.82
C LEU A 59 7.85 -22.02 -4.51
N GLY A 60 8.66 -21.69 -5.52
CA GLY A 60 9.89 -20.93 -5.34
C GLY A 60 9.56 -19.51 -4.89
N PRO A 61 10.29 -18.94 -3.91
CA PRO A 61 10.31 -17.49 -3.77
C PRO A 61 10.76 -16.96 -5.14
N GLY A 62 9.99 -16.06 -5.75
CA GLY A 62 10.33 -15.47 -7.04
C GLY A 62 11.82 -15.17 -7.07
N LEU A 63 12.56 -15.90 -7.92
CA LEU A 63 14.01 -15.85 -7.99
C LEU A 63 14.36 -14.38 -8.20
N LEU A 64 15.04 -13.83 -7.20
CA LEU A 64 15.40 -12.44 -6.97
C LEU A 64 15.59 -11.62 -8.26
N ALA A 65 14.50 -11.07 -8.77
CA ALA A 65 14.50 -9.79 -9.42
C ALA A 65 13.59 -8.92 -8.56
N GLN A 66 14.18 -8.10 -7.69
CA GLN A 66 13.48 -6.88 -7.29
C GLN A 66 13.04 -6.23 -8.61
N PRO A 67 11.74 -5.96 -8.84
CA PRO A 67 11.38 -5.15 -9.99
C PRO A 67 12.22 -3.89 -9.88
N ALA A 68 13.03 -3.64 -10.91
CA ALA A 68 13.78 -2.40 -10.99
C ALA A 68 12.80 -1.27 -10.73
N ALA A 69 13.18 -0.30 -9.89
CA ALA A 69 12.36 0.87 -9.63
C ALA A 69 11.82 1.38 -10.98
N PRO A 70 10.50 1.66 -11.10
CA PRO A 70 9.91 2.03 -12.37
C PRO A 70 10.75 3.12 -13.02
N THR A 71 11.37 2.81 -14.15
CA THR A 71 12.18 3.77 -14.91
C THR A 71 11.29 4.72 -15.73
N GLY A 72 9.97 4.60 -15.59
CA GLY A 72 8.97 5.51 -16.13
C GLY A 72 8.50 6.52 -15.09
N GLY A 73 8.21 7.75 -15.52
CA GLY A 73 7.63 8.78 -14.65
C GLY A 73 6.26 8.38 -14.07
N THR A 74 5.83 9.11 -13.05
CA THR A 74 4.59 8.85 -12.29
C THR A 74 3.35 8.80 -13.19
N VAL A 75 2.59 7.70 -13.12
CA VAL A 75 1.38 7.46 -13.93
C VAL A 75 0.15 7.38 -13.04
N LEU A 76 -0.87 8.14 -13.40
CA LEU A 76 -2.22 8.02 -12.89
C LEU A 76 -3.07 7.29 -13.96
N PRO A 77 -3.50 6.03 -13.74
CA PRO A 77 -4.34 5.36 -14.72
C PRO A 77 -5.70 6.06 -14.82
N ALA A 78 -6.26 6.16 -16.02
CA ALA A 78 -7.56 6.79 -16.26
C ALA A 78 -8.74 6.04 -15.60
N ARG A 79 -8.53 4.77 -15.24
CA ARG A 79 -9.45 3.96 -14.45
C ARG A 79 -8.68 3.11 -13.47
N LEU A 80 -9.00 3.20 -12.18
CA LEU A 80 -8.44 2.34 -11.15
C LEU A 80 -9.01 0.93 -11.29
N ALA A 81 -8.16 -0.06 -11.10
CA ALA A 81 -8.58 -1.44 -11.15
C ALA A 81 -9.55 -1.75 -9.98
N GLY A 82 -10.57 -2.57 -10.24
CA GLY A 82 -11.58 -2.93 -9.24
C GLY A 82 -11.03 -3.83 -8.12
N LEU A 83 -11.86 -4.14 -7.12
CA LEU A 83 -11.49 -5.04 -6.03
C LEU A 83 -11.01 -6.40 -6.56
N SER A 84 -9.93 -6.92 -5.98
CA SER A 84 -9.49 -8.30 -6.19
C SER A 84 -9.03 -8.92 -4.86
N LEU A 85 -9.71 -9.98 -4.44
CA LEU A 85 -9.37 -10.76 -3.24
C LEU A 85 -8.02 -11.50 -3.36
N LEU A 86 -7.43 -11.52 -4.56
CA LEU A 86 -6.16 -12.17 -4.86
C LEU A 86 -4.99 -11.18 -4.92
N THR A 87 -5.20 -9.93 -4.51
CA THR A 87 -4.13 -8.93 -4.45
C THR A 87 -3.14 -9.28 -3.34
N ALA A 88 -1.87 -9.42 -3.70
CA ALA A 88 -0.79 -9.74 -2.78
C ALA A 88 -0.60 -8.62 -1.73
N PRO A 89 -0.27 -8.99 -0.48
CA PRO A 89 0.03 -8.01 0.55
C PRO A 89 1.39 -7.34 0.31
N VAL A 90 1.54 -6.10 0.76
CA VAL A 90 2.79 -5.33 0.73
C VAL A 90 3.93 -6.07 1.44
N SER A 91 3.63 -6.82 2.50
CA SER A 91 4.61 -7.62 3.25
C SER A 91 5.17 -8.83 2.48
N GLU A 92 4.46 -9.37 1.49
CA GLU A 92 4.94 -10.46 0.64
C GLU A 92 5.55 -9.94 -0.68
N ALA A 93 4.94 -8.90 -1.25
CA ALA A 93 5.34 -8.31 -2.52
C ALA A 93 5.31 -6.78 -2.39
N PRO A 94 6.45 -6.13 -2.11
CA PRO A 94 6.51 -4.68 -1.98
C PRO A 94 5.98 -3.98 -3.24
N ALA A 95 5.29 -2.86 -3.05
CA ALA A 95 4.72 -2.07 -4.15
C ALA A 95 5.75 -1.12 -4.77
N GLY A 96 6.81 -0.78 -4.04
CA GLY A 96 7.59 0.41 -4.33
C GLY A 96 6.86 1.68 -3.87
N PRO A 97 7.32 2.87 -4.29
CA PRO A 97 6.62 4.12 -3.99
C PRO A 97 5.20 4.10 -4.55
N ALA A 98 4.21 4.46 -3.73
CA ALA A 98 2.82 4.55 -4.13
C ALA A 98 2.41 5.98 -4.47
N LEU A 99 1.66 6.13 -5.56
CA LEU A 99 0.98 7.37 -5.90
C LEU A 99 -0.31 7.54 -5.11
N LEU A 100 -1.11 6.47 -4.98
CA LEU A 100 -2.40 6.50 -4.30
C LEU A 100 -2.48 5.43 -3.21
N ALA A 101 -3.27 5.74 -2.17
CA ALA A 101 -3.76 4.77 -1.21
C ALA A 101 -5.26 5.01 -1.04
N TYR A 102 -6.06 3.94 -1.03
CA TYR A 102 -7.50 4.03 -0.89
C TYR A 102 -8.07 2.72 -0.34
N VAL A 103 -9.30 2.77 0.17
CA VAL A 103 -10.02 1.58 0.63
C VAL A 103 -11.03 1.19 -0.43
N GLN A 104 -11.00 -0.07 -0.87
CA GLN A 104 -11.95 -0.65 -1.81
C GLN A 104 -12.78 -1.74 -1.14
N GLY A 105 -14.02 -1.89 -1.60
CA GLY A 105 -14.91 -2.97 -1.18
C GLY A 105 -16.19 -2.45 -0.56
N SER A 106 -16.96 -3.35 0.05
CA SER A 106 -18.20 -2.98 0.73
C SER A 106 -18.20 -3.48 2.17
N ASN A 107 -18.88 -2.73 3.03
CA ASN A 107 -19.17 -3.15 4.40
C ASN A 107 -20.08 -4.38 4.33
N GLY A 108 -19.52 -5.56 4.58
CA GLY A 108 -20.22 -6.84 4.54
C GLY A 108 -20.24 -7.54 5.90
N PRO A 109 -21.07 -8.58 6.07
CA PRO A 109 -21.06 -9.40 7.28
C PRO A 109 -19.68 -10.06 7.50
N ARG A 110 -19.31 -10.30 8.76
CA ARG A 110 -17.97 -10.76 9.22
C ARG A 110 -17.29 -11.87 8.41
N TRP A 111 -18.05 -12.74 7.76
CA TRP A 111 -17.55 -13.89 6.98
C TRP A 111 -17.28 -13.56 5.50
N LEU A 112 -17.63 -12.35 5.04
CA LEU A 112 -17.26 -11.77 3.73
C LEU A 112 -16.62 -10.40 3.94
N HIS A 113 -15.39 -10.38 4.46
CA HIS A 113 -14.60 -9.15 4.53
C HIS A 113 -14.07 -8.81 3.13
N THR A 114 -14.69 -7.82 2.49
CA THR A 114 -14.26 -7.34 1.16
C THR A 114 -13.58 -5.99 1.19
N LEU A 115 -13.57 -5.32 2.36
CA LEU A 115 -12.81 -4.10 2.55
C LEU A 115 -11.32 -4.40 2.51
N GLN A 116 -10.61 -3.65 1.66
CA GLN A 116 -9.17 -3.77 1.50
C GLN A 116 -8.59 -2.39 1.30
N THR A 117 -7.66 -2.03 2.17
CA THR A 117 -6.75 -0.91 1.92
C THR A 117 -5.75 -1.32 0.83
N VAL A 118 -5.74 -0.58 -0.27
CA VAL A 118 -4.91 -0.85 -1.44
C VAL A 118 -4.02 0.36 -1.71
N VAL A 119 -2.75 0.08 -2.02
CA VAL A 119 -1.80 1.07 -2.54
C VAL A 119 -1.57 0.83 -4.03
N LEU A 120 -1.52 1.92 -4.79
CA LEU A 120 -1.17 1.92 -6.22
C LEU A 120 0.21 2.55 -6.39
N SER A 121 1.15 1.78 -6.93
CA SER A 121 2.51 2.21 -7.26
C SER A 121 2.52 3.39 -8.24
N VAL A 122 3.61 4.15 -8.22
CA VAL A 122 3.87 5.26 -9.17
C VAL A 122 3.88 4.84 -10.63
N ASP A 123 4.05 3.56 -10.92
CA ASP A 123 3.95 3.00 -12.29
C ASP A 123 2.51 2.92 -12.84
N GLY A 124 1.51 3.19 -12.00
CA GLY A 124 0.09 3.23 -12.38
C GLY A 124 -0.56 1.86 -12.63
N HIS A 125 0.13 0.74 -12.40
CA HIS A 125 -0.42 -0.60 -12.63
C HIS A 125 -0.11 -1.63 -11.55
N THR A 126 0.86 -1.40 -10.68
CA THR A 126 1.14 -2.29 -9.54
C THR A 126 0.26 -1.93 -8.34
N TYR A 127 -0.59 -2.88 -7.94
CA TYR A 127 -1.48 -2.76 -6.79
C TYR A 127 -1.07 -3.75 -5.71
N ARG A 128 -1.01 -3.29 -4.45
CA ARG A 128 -0.76 -4.15 -3.30
C ARG A 128 -1.75 -3.85 -2.18
N ARG A 129 -2.11 -4.90 -1.46
CA ARG A 129 -2.97 -4.82 -0.28
C ARG A 129 -2.14 -4.46 0.94
N LEU A 130 -2.60 -3.54 1.77
CA LEU A 130 -1.90 -3.15 2.99
C LEU A 130 -2.36 -4.02 4.16
N ASP A 131 -1.71 -5.17 4.33
CA ASP A 131 -2.04 -6.16 5.37
C ASP A 131 -1.88 -5.63 6.80
N GLU A 132 -1.01 -4.64 7.03
CA GLU A 132 -0.90 -3.98 8.33
C GLU A 132 -2.20 -3.25 8.73
N ALA A 133 -2.90 -2.64 7.76
CA ALA A 133 -4.15 -1.93 8.02
C ALA A 133 -5.25 -2.92 8.44
N GLU A 134 -5.32 -4.07 7.79
CA GLU A 134 -6.24 -5.15 8.15
C GLU A 134 -5.92 -5.73 9.53
N ARG A 135 -4.63 -5.98 9.81
CA ARG A 135 -4.14 -6.54 11.08
C ARG A 135 -4.48 -5.66 12.28
N ARG A 136 -4.39 -4.34 12.09
CA ARG A 136 -4.70 -3.31 13.10
C ARG A 136 -6.15 -2.83 13.04
N GLY A 137 -6.91 -3.31 12.06
CA GLY A 137 -8.34 -3.12 11.92
C GLY A 137 -9.11 -3.85 13.01
N GLY A 138 -10.43 -3.77 12.93
CA GLY A 138 -11.28 -4.27 14.00
C GLY A 138 -12.77 -4.07 13.72
N PRO A 139 -13.64 -4.50 14.65
CA PRO A 139 -15.06 -4.32 14.50
C PRO A 139 -15.42 -2.83 14.52
N ALA A 140 -16.21 -2.40 13.55
CA ALA A 140 -16.88 -1.11 13.52
C ALA A 140 -18.24 -1.20 14.24
N GLU A 141 -18.86 -0.05 14.48
CA GLU A 141 -20.25 0.03 14.96
C GLU A 141 -21.17 -0.74 13.99
N LEU A 142 -22.15 -1.47 14.53
CA LEU A 142 -23.05 -2.37 13.79
C LEU A 142 -22.46 -3.72 13.31
N GLY A 143 -21.29 -4.13 13.84
CA GLY A 143 -20.76 -5.49 13.63
C GLY A 143 -20.10 -5.73 12.27
N THR A 144 -19.80 -4.66 11.54
CA THR A 144 -18.96 -4.68 10.35
C THR A 144 -17.49 -4.64 10.75
N TRP A 145 -16.57 -4.97 9.85
CA TRP A 145 -15.11 -4.86 10.09
C TRP A 145 -14.58 -3.70 9.26
N GLN A 146 -13.69 -2.90 9.86
CA GLN A 146 -13.02 -1.79 9.18
C GLN A 146 -11.51 -1.94 9.32
N ASP A 147 -10.78 -1.62 8.26
CA ASP A 147 -9.33 -1.50 8.30
C ASP A 147 -8.91 -0.34 9.22
N ALA A 148 -7.69 -0.41 9.75
CA ALA A 148 -7.13 0.69 10.50
C ALA A 148 -7.02 1.96 9.64
N PRO A 149 -7.21 3.15 10.23
CA PRO A 149 -7.01 4.40 9.50
C PRO A 149 -5.56 4.48 9.00
N VAL A 150 -5.40 4.84 7.73
CA VAL A 150 -4.10 4.94 7.08
C VAL A 150 -3.84 6.33 6.53
N LEU A 151 -2.55 6.65 6.38
CA LEU A 151 -2.12 7.91 5.80
C LEU A 151 -0.87 7.72 4.94
N LEU A 152 -1.01 7.94 3.64
CA LEU A 152 0.11 7.86 2.69
C LEU A 152 1.05 9.05 2.86
N ALA A 153 2.36 8.79 2.95
CA ALA A 153 3.37 9.82 3.05
C ALA A 153 3.50 10.63 1.74
N PRO A 154 3.95 11.90 1.80
CA PRO A 154 4.02 12.77 0.62
C PRO A 154 4.88 12.22 -0.51
N ASP A 155 5.95 11.49 -0.16
CA ASP A 155 6.90 10.87 -1.08
C ASP A 155 6.44 9.51 -1.63
N GLY A 156 5.28 9.02 -1.18
CA GLY A 156 4.76 7.71 -1.53
C GLY A 156 5.54 6.52 -0.99
N ALA A 157 6.59 6.73 -0.18
CA ALA A 157 7.48 5.65 0.26
C ALA A 157 6.93 4.88 1.45
N ARG A 158 6.08 5.52 2.26
CA ARG A 158 5.64 5.02 3.55
C ARG A 158 4.15 5.23 3.76
N VAL A 159 3.53 4.37 4.55
CA VAL A 159 2.15 4.54 5.02
C VAL A 159 2.14 4.46 6.54
N ALA A 160 1.57 5.48 7.19
CA ALA A 160 1.26 5.41 8.61
C ALA A 160 -0.04 4.64 8.79
N VAL A 161 -0.08 3.72 9.75
CA VAL A 161 -1.23 2.90 10.09
C VAL A 161 -1.53 3.10 11.57
N GLY A 162 -2.74 3.57 11.85
CA GLY A 162 -3.25 3.75 13.20
C GLY A 162 -3.83 2.47 13.77
N SER A 163 -4.84 2.61 14.62
CA SER A 163 -5.61 1.49 15.14
C SER A 163 -7.04 1.92 15.44
N VAL A 164 -7.97 0.99 15.29
CA VAL A 164 -9.39 1.18 15.64
C VAL A 164 -9.71 0.70 17.05
N GLY A 165 -8.78 -0.01 17.69
CA GLY A 165 -8.86 -0.43 19.08
C GLY A 165 -7.81 0.27 19.95
N PRO A 166 -7.72 -0.10 21.23
CA PRO A 166 -6.69 0.43 22.12
C PRO A 166 -5.29 -0.01 21.67
N ALA A 167 -4.52 0.94 21.16
CA ALA A 167 -3.12 0.76 20.79
C ALA A 167 -2.25 1.82 21.46
N THR A 168 -0.96 1.51 21.61
CA THR A 168 0.03 2.42 22.21
C THR A 168 1.06 2.92 21.21
N ASP A 169 0.93 2.54 19.95
CA ASP A 169 1.91 2.76 18.90
C ASP A 169 1.27 3.09 17.55
N VAL A 170 2.00 3.84 16.74
CA VAL A 170 1.69 4.05 15.32
C VAL A 170 2.59 3.10 14.52
N ALA A 171 2.02 2.35 13.58
CA ALA A 171 2.82 1.58 12.63
C ALA A 171 3.18 2.44 11.42
N VAL A 172 4.37 2.25 10.88
CA VAL A 172 4.84 2.83 9.62
C VAL A 172 5.31 1.70 8.73
N VAL A 173 4.63 1.52 7.60
CA VAL A 173 4.96 0.49 6.61
C VAL A 173 5.81 1.13 5.51
N ASP A 174 7.00 0.59 5.29
CA ASP A 174 7.84 0.95 4.15
C ASP A 174 7.38 0.17 2.91
N LEU A 175 6.91 0.88 1.88
CA LEU A 175 6.31 0.27 0.69
C LEU A 175 7.35 -0.29 -0.29
N ARG A 176 8.63 0.08 -0.16
CA ARG A 176 9.73 -0.43 -0.98
C ARG A 176 10.21 -1.80 -0.49
N THR A 177 10.16 -2.02 0.82
CA THR A 177 10.69 -3.23 1.47
C THR A 177 9.60 -4.13 2.02
N GLY A 178 8.38 -3.62 2.19
CA GLY A 178 7.27 -4.33 2.84
C GLY A 178 7.42 -4.44 4.36
N ARG A 179 8.39 -3.74 4.97
CA ARG A 179 8.67 -3.85 6.40
C ARG A 179 7.85 -2.85 7.21
N THR A 180 7.28 -3.32 8.32
CA THR A 180 6.61 -2.48 9.31
C THR A 180 7.56 -2.12 10.45
N THR A 181 7.60 -0.84 10.81
CA THR A 181 8.23 -0.33 12.04
C THR A 181 7.15 0.27 12.92
N THR A 182 7.26 0.14 14.24
CA THR A 182 6.30 0.72 15.18
C THR A 182 6.96 1.80 16.02
N HIS A 183 6.22 2.87 16.28
CA HIS A 183 6.67 4.02 17.05
C HIS A 183 5.72 4.22 18.21
N ARG A 184 6.27 4.25 19.43
CA ARG A 184 5.46 4.40 20.64
C ARG A 184 4.81 5.79 20.65
N GLY A 185 3.49 5.79 20.76
CA GLY A 185 2.70 7.00 20.92
C GLY A 185 2.74 7.51 22.36
N ARG A 186 1.94 8.56 22.62
CA ARG A 186 1.89 9.26 23.91
C ARG A 186 0.95 8.57 24.92
N GLY A 187 0.06 7.69 24.47
CA GLY A 187 -0.94 7.05 25.31
C GLY A 187 -1.54 5.81 24.66
N ALA A 188 -2.46 5.18 25.36
CA ALA A 188 -3.21 4.01 24.90
C ALA A 188 -4.61 4.44 24.43
N GLY A 189 -4.99 4.10 23.20
CA GLY A 189 -6.31 4.40 22.67
C GLY A 189 -6.43 4.15 21.17
N VAL A 190 -7.54 4.60 20.58
CA VAL A 190 -7.73 4.62 19.12
C VAL A 190 -6.76 5.62 18.53
N ILE A 191 -5.92 5.17 17.60
CA ILE A 191 -4.87 5.98 16.99
C ILE A 191 -5.28 6.35 15.59
N ARG A 192 -5.32 7.64 15.27
CA ARG A 192 -5.57 8.13 13.90
C ARG A 192 -4.42 9.02 13.42
N PRO A 193 -3.70 8.62 12.38
CA PRO A 193 -2.80 9.53 11.68
C PRO A 193 -3.61 10.68 11.05
N LEU A 194 -3.12 11.91 11.15
CA LEU A 194 -3.79 13.11 10.63
C LEU A 194 -3.03 13.77 9.48
N ALA A 195 -1.73 13.95 9.63
CA ALA A 195 -0.90 14.62 8.62
C ALA A 195 0.57 14.20 8.71
N TRP A 196 1.18 14.00 7.55
CA TRP A 196 2.63 13.91 7.41
C TRP A 196 3.26 15.28 7.24
N SER A 197 4.47 15.47 7.76
CA SER A 197 5.31 16.60 7.34
C SER A 197 5.80 16.40 5.90
N PRO A 198 6.09 17.48 5.15
CA PRO A 198 6.51 17.38 3.74
C PRO A 198 7.79 16.57 3.53
N ASP A 199 8.69 16.58 4.51
CA ASP A 199 9.94 15.79 4.51
C ASP A 199 9.73 14.34 4.98
N GLY A 200 8.51 13.96 5.39
CA GLY A 200 8.18 12.63 5.87
C GLY A 200 8.87 12.23 7.18
N THR A 201 9.39 13.18 7.96
CA THR A 201 10.09 12.90 9.24
C THR A 201 9.17 12.98 10.44
N ARG A 202 8.05 13.70 10.32
CA ARG A 202 7.07 13.91 11.40
C ARG A 202 5.67 13.50 10.97
N LEU A 203 4.90 13.05 11.96
CA LEU A 203 3.52 12.63 11.80
C LEU A 203 2.65 13.24 12.92
N ALA A 204 1.67 14.05 12.55
CA ALA A 204 0.60 14.46 13.46
C ALA A 204 -0.42 13.33 13.58
N TYR A 205 -0.81 12.99 14.80
CA TYR A 205 -1.76 11.92 15.09
C TYR A 205 -2.60 12.22 16.34
N THR A 206 -3.73 11.51 16.46
CA THR A 206 -4.57 11.52 17.66
C THR A 206 -4.57 10.19 18.37
N VAL A 207 -4.87 10.22 19.67
CA VAL A 207 -5.04 9.05 20.53
C VAL A 207 -6.30 9.25 21.38
N GLY A 208 -7.45 8.73 20.94
CA GLY A 208 -8.73 8.76 21.66
C GLY A 208 -8.94 10.00 22.56
N ASP A 209 -9.27 9.75 23.83
CA ASP A 209 -9.46 10.79 24.85
C ASP A 209 -8.14 11.38 25.39
N THR A 210 -6.98 10.86 24.96
CA THR A 210 -5.65 11.30 25.44
C THR A 210 -5.13 12.54 24.69
N GLY A 211 -5.77 12.92 23.58
CA GLY A 211 -5.46 14.11 22.80
C GLY A 211 -4.63 13.83 21.54
N SER A 212 -3.80 14.79 21.14
CA SER A 212 -3.06 14.75 19.88
C SER A 212 -1.60 15.11 20.07
N ALA A 213 -0.76 14.63 19.16
CA ALA A 213 0.68 14.86 19.22
C ALA A 213 1.32 14.85 17.82
N VAL A 214 2.52 15.40 17.73
CA VAL A 214 3.43 15.24 16.60
C VAL A 214 4.52 14.25 17.00
N LEU A 215 4.58 13.12 16.29
CA LEU A 215 5.61 12.11 16.41
C LEU A 215 6.76 12.44 15.46
N ASP A 216 7.98 12.54 15.98
CA ASP A 216 9.21 12.55 15.20
C ASP A 216 9.67 11.11 14.98
N LEU A 217 9.73 10.67 13.73
CA LEU A 217 10.08 9.30 13.37
C LEU A 217 11.58 9.01 13.42
N THR A 218 12.41 10.05 13.46
CA THR A 218 13.87 9.93 13.55
C THR A 218 14.28 9.65 14.99
N THR A 219 13.67 10.36 15.94
CA THR A 219 13.97 10.25 17.38
C THR A 219 13.01 9.32 18.12
N GLY A 220 11.82 9.08 17.56
CA GLY A 220 10.72 8.38 18.23
C GLY A 220 10.00 9.22 19.30
N ALA A 221 10.32 10.51 19.41
CA ALA A 221 9.72 11.40 20.41
C ALA A 221 8.36 11.94 19.95
N SER A 222 7.39 12.01 20.88
CA SER A 222 6.08 12.62 20.63
C SER A 222 5.91 13.91 21.42
N ILE A 223 5.66 15.00 20.70
CA ILE A 223 5.39 16.33 21.27
C ILE A 223 3.87 16.54 21.30
N PRO A 224 3.26 16.82 22.47
CA PRO A 224 1.81 17.04 22.55
C PRO A 224 1.39 18.32 21.83
N LEU A 225 0.21 18.26 21.20
CA LEU A 225 -0.46 19.45 20.70
C LEU A 225 -1.24 20.13 21.84
N PRO A 226 -1.43 21.47 21.80
CA PRO A 226 -2.09 22.22 22.88
C PRO A 226 -3.55 21.81 23.14
N ALA A 227 -4.21 21.22 22.15
CA ALA A 227 -5.58 20.72 22.25
C ALA A 227 -5.76 19.49 21.36
N PRO A 228 -6.76 18.63 21.66
CA PRO A 228 -7.15 17.53 20.77
C PRO A 228 -7.54 18.06 19.38
N ALA A 229 -6.93 17.49 18.34
CA ALA A 229 -7.18 17.81 16.95
C ALA A 229 -8.08 16.75 16.30
N THR A 230 -9.04 17.17 15.48
CA THR A 230 -9.85 16.28 14.63
C THR A 230 -9.32 16.23 13.20
N ALA A 231 -8.60 17.27 12.77
CA ALA A 231 -7.88 17.34 11.51
C ALA A 231 -6.58 18.13 11.68
N ALA A 232 -5.59 17.83 10.83
CA ALA A 232 -4.34 18.57 10.77
C ALA A 232 -3.77 18.59 9.35
N ALA A 233 -2.93 19.58 9.05
CA ALA A 233 -2.15 19.63 7.81
C ALA A 233 -0.86 20.45 8.02
N PHE A 234 0.30 19.86 7.67
CA PHE A 234 1.57 20.59 7.69
C PHE A 234 1.66 21.54 6.51
N SER A 235 2.24 22.72 6.72
CA SER A 235 2.60 23.62 5.64
C SER A 235 3.69 23.02 4.75
N PRO A 236 3.81 23.44 3.47
CA PRO A 236 4.77 22.85 2.53
C PRO A 236 6.24 23.07 2.92
N ASP A 237 6.52 24.12 3.69
CA ASP A 237 7.84 24.39 4.26
C ASP A 237 8.12 23.58 5.56
N GLY A 238 7.13 22.84 6.06
CA GLY A 238 7.21 22.03 7.28
C GLY A 238 7.30 22.83 8.57
N ARG A 239 7.19 24.17 8.53
CA ARG A 239 7.36 25.03 9.72
C ARG A 239 6.07 25.24 10.49
N ARG A 240 4.92 25.11 9.84
CA ARG A 240 3.61 25.37 10.42
C ARG A 240 2.77 24.10 10.38
N LEU A 241 1.90 23.96 11.38
CA LEU A 241 0.88 22.92 11.44
C LEU A 241 -0.48 23.58 11.63
N ALA A 242 -1.35 23.45 10.63
CA ALA A 242 -2.76 23.76 10.79
C ALA A 242 -3.42 22.63 11.58
N VAL A 243 -4.11 22.98 12.65
CA VAL A 243 -4.88 22.05 13.48
C VAL A 243 -6.29 22.56 13.66
N GLN A 244 -7.24 21.64 13.71
CA GLN A 244 -8.62 21.95 14.00
C GLN A 244 -9.11 21.09 15.15
N GLY A 245 -9.65 21.73 16.19
CA GLY A 245 -10.15 21.06 17.39
C GLY A 245 -11.58 20.55 17.29
N ALA A 246 -12.04 19.89 18.34
CA ALA A 246 -13.47 19.68 18.58
C ALA A 246 -14.17 21.04 18.80
N PRO A 247 -15.49 21.16 18.52
CA PRO A 247 -16.20 22.40 18.75
C PRO A 247 -16.17 22.82 20.23
N ASP A 248 -16.03 24.13 20.49
CA ASP A 248 -15.85 24.66 21.84
C ASP A 248 -17.12 24.55 22.72
N THR A 249 -18.31 24.51 22.12
CA THR A 249 -19.60 24.35 22.84
C THR A 249 -20.64 23.55 22.02
N GLU A 250 -21.61 22.94 22.70
CA GLU A 250 -22.75 22.26 22.05
C GLU A 250 -23.81 23.22 21.50
N VAL A 251 -23.91 24.43 22.07
CA VAL A 251 -24.97 25.41 21.76
C VAL A 251 -24.60 26.26 20.53
N GLU A 252 -23.33 26.64 20.40
CA GLU A 252 -22.76 27.20 19.17
C GLU A 252 -21.40 26.55 18.87
N PRO A 253 -21.36 25.37 18.22
CA PRO A 253 -20.13 24.70 17.86
C PRO A 253 -19.30 25.53 16.86
N ARG A 254 -18.44 26.39 17.38
CA ARG A 254 -17.34 27.03 16.64
C ARG A 254 -16.17 26.07 16.60
N ARG A 255 -15.61 25.87 15.41
CA ARG A 255 -14.36 25.14 15.22
C ARG A 255 -13.30 26.13 14.75
N ALA A 256 -12.40 26.53 15.64
CA ALA A 256 -11.29 27.38 15.27
C ALA A 256 -10.21 26.55 14.55
N ILE A 257 -9.70 27.08 13.43
CA ILE A 257 -8.49 26.58 12.78
C ILE A 257 -7.31 27.37 13.34
N ARG A 258 -6.39 26.66 14.00
CA ARG A 258 -5.20 27.24 14.62
C ARG A 258 -3.96 26.83 13.84
N ILE A 259 -3.04 27.77 13.66
CA ILE A 259 -1.74 27.55 13.04
C ILE A 259 -0.71 27.54 14.17
N LEU A 260 -0.02 26.43 14.30
CA LEU A 260 1.00 26.19 15.32
C LEU A 260 2.38 26.16 14.70
N ASP A 261 3.40 26.48 15.48
CA ASP A 261 4.78 26.12 15.16
C ASP A 261 4.93 24.58 15.22
N ALA A 262 5.32 24.00 14.08
CA ALA A 262 5.50 22.57 13.93
C ALA A 262 6.66 21.99 14.76
N ALA A 263 7.57 22.83 15.28
CA ALA A 263 8.67 22.43 16.16
C ALA A 263 8.26 22.33 17.64
N GLY A 264 6.98 22.54 17.99
CA GLY A 264 6.49 22.44 19.37
C GLY A 264 6.51 23.75 20.14
N GLY A 265 6.49 24.89 19.45
CA GLY A 265 6.35 26.21 20.06
C GLY A 265 4.92 26.46 20.57
N THR A 266 4.79 27.29 21.60
CA THR A 266 3.49 27.73 22.17
C THR A 266 2.79 28.80 21.33
N GLY A 267 3.42 29.27 20.25
CA GLY A 267 2.84 30.26 19.35
C GLY A 267 1.71 29.65 18.53
N ALA A 268 0.48 29.97 18.91
CA ALA A 268 -0.71 29.64 18.13
C ALA A 268 -1.29 30.93 17.55
N THR A 269 -1.45 30.99 16.24
CA THR A 269 -2.23 32.05 15.58
C THR A 269 -3.55 31.45 15.14
N GLU A 270 -4.66 32.07 15.53
CA GLU A 270 -5.96 31.72 14.99
C GLU A 270 -6.08 32.28 13.57
N LEU A 271 -6.18 31.40 12.57
CA LEU A 271 -6.24 31.82 11.17
C LEU A 271 -7.64 32.27 10.78
N ALA A 272 -8.65 31.56 11.29
CA ALA A 272 -10.05 31.90 11.10
C ALA A 272 -10.90 31.27 12.21
N ALA A 273 -11.87 32.04 12.71
CA ALA A 273 -13.09 31.49 13.27
C ALA A 273 -13.91 30.93 12.10
N ALA A 274 -13.65 29.68 11.75
CA ALA A 274 -14.37 29.05 10.67
C ALA A 274 -15.85 28.96 11.09
N GLY A 275 -16.75 29.50 10.26
CA GLY A 275 -18.19 29.39 10.49
C GLY A 275 -18.62 27.93 10.65
N PHE A 276 -19.83 27.71 11.18
CA PHE A 276 -20.42 26.38 11.32
C PHE A 276 -20.18 25.51 10.06
N GLY A 277 -19.61 24.31 10.23
CA GLY A 277 -19.48 23.31 9.15
C GLY A 277 -18.15 23.30 8.38
N VAL A 278 -17.26 24.27 8.59
CA VAL A 278 -15.98 24.35 7.87
C VAL A 278 -14.91 23.46 8.52
N LEU A 279 -14.26 22.60 7.73
CA LEU A 279 -13.24 21.63 8.15
C LEU A 279 -11.96 21.77 7.33
N ILE A 280 -10.78 21.53 7.90
CA ILE A 280 -9.54 21.38 7.11
C ILE A 280 -9.76 20.24 6.09
N ALA A 281 -9.48 20.48 4.81
CA ALA A 281 -9.70 19.53 3.72
C ALA A 281 -8.63 18.41 3.67
N GLY A 282 -8.44 17.71 4.78
CA GLY A 282 -7.48 16.60 4.91
C GLY A 282 -6.01 17.04 4.98
N GLN A 283 -5.10 16.05 4.94
CA GLN A 283 -3.65 16.26 5.07
C GLN A 283 -3.05 17.15 3.96
N ALA A 284 -3.68 17.18 2.78
CA ALA A 284 -3.22 17.91 1.61
C ALA A 284 -3.79 19.34 1.53
N ALA A 285 -4.37 19.85 2.62
CA ALA A 285 -5.10 21.11 2.61
C ALA A 285 -4.24 22.34 2.23
N TRP A 286 -2.94 22.32 2.51
CA TRP A 286 -2.06 23.42 2.10
C TRP A 286 -1.78 23.39 0.61
N SER A 287 -1.89 24.54 -0.05
CA SER A 287 -1.37 24.70 -1.41
C SER A 287 0.15 24.50 -1.42
N PRO A 288 0.75 23.96 -2.49
CA PRO A 288 2.19 23.71 -2.58
C PRO A 288 3.09 24.94 -2.34
N ASP A 289 2.59 26.14 -2.61
CA ASP A 289 3.29 27.41 -2.37
C ASP A 289 3.07 27.98 -0.96
N GLY A 290 2.23 27.33 -0.14
CA GLY A 290 1.98 27.71 1.25
C GLY A 290 1.10 28.94 1.43
N ARG A 291 0.42 29.38 0.37
CA ARG A 291 -0.44 30.58 0.38
C ARG A 291 -1.86 30.31 0.81
N TRP A 292 -2.37 29.11 0.52
CA TRP A 292 -3.76 28.76 0.73
C TRP A 292 -3.90 27.57 1.66
N LEU A 293 -4.92 27.62 2.50
CA LEU A 293 -5.43 26.48 3.25
C LEU A 293 -6.82 26.13 2.74
N ALA A 294 -6.94 24.97 2.10
CA ALA A 294 -8.20 24.44 1.64
C ALA A 294 -9.05 23.95 2.82
N VAL A 295 -10.32 24.34 2.81
CA VAL A 295 -11.31 23.96 3.79
C VAL A 295 -12.56 23.42 3.10
N ALA A 296 -13.09 22.33 3.62
CA ALA A 296 -14.35 21.74 3.18
C ALA A 296 -15.49 22.33 4.01
N ASP A 297 -16.52 22.87 3.35
CA ASP A 297 -17.80 23.20 3.97
C ASP A 297 -18.79 22.10 3.57
N ASN A 298 -19.07 21.24 4.54
CA ASN A 298 -20.16 20.28 4.45
C ASN A 298 -21.35 20.96 5.10
N ALA A 299 -22.15 21.64 4.30
CA ALA A 299 -23.30 22.33 4.82
C ALA A 299 -24.20 21.33 5.55
N GLY A 300 -24.58 21.65 6.79
CA GLY A 300 -25.37 20.77 7.66
C GLY A 300 -26.65 20.25 7.00
N ALA A 301 -27.19 19.16 7.54
CA ALA A 301 -28.38 18.47 7.07
C ALA A 301 -29.47 19.44 6.55
N GLY A 302 -29.57 19.57 5.22
CA GLY A 302 -30.52 20.46 4.55
C GLY A 302 -29.97 21.28 3.39
N LYS A 303 -28.65 21.49 3.30
CA LYS A 303 -27.99 21.99 2.08
C LYS A 303 -27.40 20.80 1.32
N LEU A 304 -27.67 20.73 0.02
CA LEU A 304 -27.17 19.66 -0.85
C LEU A 304 -25.75 19.92 -1.37
N ASP A 305 -25.24 21.15 -1.22
CA ASP A 305 -23.96 21.54 -1.80
C ASP A 305 -22.82 21.30 -0.81
N CYS A 306 -21.87 20.43 -1.19
CA CYS A 306 -20.56 20.31 -0.56
C CYS A 306 -19.57 21.22 -1.30
N SER A 307 -18.70 21.92 -0.57
CA SER A 307 -17.71 22.79 -1.21
C SER A 307 -16.31 22.71 -0.62
N ILE A 308 -15.31 22.98 -1.45
CA ILE A 308 -13.94 23.26 -1.03
C ILE A 308 -13.66 24.72 -1.32
N SER A 309 -13.37 25.48 -0.26
CA SER A 309 -12.98 26.88 -0.31
C SER A 309 -11.54 27.06 0.16
N PHE A 310 -10.93 28.22 -0.09
CA PHE A 310 -9.52 28.46 0.19
C PHE A 310 -9.36 29.70 1.07
N LEU A 311 -8.77 29.50 2.25
CA LEU A 311 -8.42 30.57 3.18
C LEU A 311 -6.99 31.03 2.94
N PRO A 312 -6.69 32.34 2.98
CA PRO A 312 -5.31 32.82 2.94
C PRO A 312 -4.58 32.35 4.19
N ALA A 313 -3.37 31.81 4.02
CA ALA A 313 -2.51 31.37 5.11
C ALA A 313 -1.88 32.54 5.90
N ASP A 314 -1.81 33.71 5.27
CA ASP A 314 -1.45 34.97 5.90
C ASP A 314 -2.62 35.95 5.69
N PRO A 315 -3.29 36.41 6.76
CA PRO A 315 -4.37 37.40 6.66
C PRO A 315 -3.94 38.71 5.98
N ALA A 316 -2.64 39.01 5.92
CA ALA A 316 -2.11 40.16 5.21
C ALA A 316 -1.98 39.94 3.69
N ASP A 317 -1.98 38.69 3.21
CA ASP A 317 -1.97 38.37 1.77
C ASP A 317 -3.33 38.77 1.15
N ARG A 318 -3.27 39.76 0.25
CA ARG A 318 -4.45 40.30 -0.46
C ARG A 318 -4.67 39.68 -1.83
N THR A 319 -3.88 38.68 -2.22
CA THR A 319 -4.17 37.97 -3.46
C THR A 319 -5.53 37.29 -3.39
N PRO A 320 -6.29 37.24 -4.49
CA PRO A 320 -7.57 36.56 -4.48
C PRO A 320 -7.34 35.04 -4.35
N PRO A 321 -8.10 34.34 -3.48
CA PRO A 321 -8.02 32.89 -3.40
C PRO A 321 -8.48 32.23 -4.71
N PRO A 322 -8.08 30.98 -4.97
CA PRO A 322 -8.67 30.17 -6.03
C PRO A 322 -10.20 30.11 -5.89
N ALA A 323 -10.90 29.96 -7.01
CA ALA A 323 -12.36 29.86 -6.98
C ALA A 323 -12.80 28.62 -6.16
N PRO A 324 -13.83 28.75 -5.30
CA PRO A 324 -14.32 27.61 -4.54
C PRO A 324 -14.90 26.56 -5.50
N ILE A 325 -14.68 25.30 -5.16
CA ILE A 325 -15.20 24.16 -5.91
C ILE A 325 -16.47 23.70 -5.20
N VAL A 326 -17.61 23.74 -5.90
CA VAL A 326 -18.93 23.43 -5.34
C VAL A 326 -19.58 22.31 -6.13
N THR A 327 -20.20 21.35 -5.44
CA THR A 327 -20.87 20.20 -6.05
C THR A 327 -21.98 19.68 -5.15
N GLN A 328 -22.99 19.04 -5.73
CA GLN A 328 -24.06 18.36 -4.99
C GLN A 328 -23.63 16.98 -4.45
N ASP A 329 -22.58 16.41 -5.06
CA ASP A 329 -21.97 15.16 -4.64
C ASP A 329 -20.94 15.38 -3.52
N GLN A 330 -20.67 14.33 -2.73
CA GLN A 330 -19.59 14.37 -1.74
C GLN A 330 -18.26 14.70 -2.41
N ILE A 331 -17.56 15.69 -1.85
CA ILE A 331 -16.26 16.15 -2.34
C ILE A 331 -15.19 16.03 -1.27
N ALA A 332 -13.98 15.63 -1.67
CA ALA A 332 -12.81 15.65 -0.80
C ALA A 332 -11.57 16.08 -1.60
N LEU A 333 -10.63 16.76 -0.93
CA LEU A 333 -9.36 17.15 -1.55
C LEU A 333 -8.40 15.96 -1.56
N VAL A 334 -7.84 15.66 -2.73
CA VAL A 334 -6.80 14.62 -2.90
C VAL A 334 -5.40 15.23 -2.81
N GLY A 335 -5.25 16.45 -3.34
CA GLY A 335 -4.00 17.21 -3.32
C GLY A 335 -3.96 18.26 -4.42
N TRP A 336 -2.77 18.56 -4.93
CA TRP A 336 -2.57 19.67 -5.86
C TRP A 336 -1.66 19.25 -7.02
N ALA A 337 -2.08 19.50 -8.25
CA ALA A 337 -1.23 19.38 -9.43
C ALA A 337 -0.34 20.63 -9.62
N ALA A 338 -0.80 21.78 -9.14
CA ALA A 338 -0.07 23.05 -9.06
C ALA A 338 -0.75 23.94 -7.99
N PRO A 339 -0.13 25.08 -7.58
CA PRO A 339 -0.72 25.97 -6.57
C PRO A 339 -2.14 26.47 -6.84
N ASP A 340 -2.54 26.54 -8.11
CA ASP A 340 -3.84 26.98 -8.61
C ASP A 340 -4.71 25.81 -9.13
N ARG A 341 -4.20 24.58 -9.06
CA ARG A 341 -4.85 23.38 -9.62
C ARG A 341 -5.02 22.31 -8.54
N PRO A 342 -5.99 22.49 -7.62
CA PRO A 342 -6.39 21.44 -6.68
C PRO A 342 -7.01 20.25 -7.42
N LEU A 343 -6.78 19.06 -6.89
CA LEU A 343 -7.39 17.81 -7.35
C LEU A 343 -8.35 17.32 -6.29
N VAL A 344 -9.57 17.01 -6.71
CA VAL A 344 -10.67 16.64 -5.83
C VAL A 344 -11.25 15.29 -6.23
N THR A 345 -11.74 14.53 -5.26
CA THR A 345 -12.63 13.41 -5.53
C THR A 345 -14.08 13.88 -5.45
N GLN A 346 -14.87 13.53 -6.44
CA GLN A 346 -16.33 13.56 -6.38
C GLN A 346 -16.83 12.14 -6.22
N GLY A 347 -17.85 11.89 -5.40
CA GLY A 347 -18.45 10.56 -5.33
C GLY A 347 -19.95 10.53 -5.48
N SER A 348 -20.41 9.53 -6.24
CA SER A 348 -21.82 9.25 -6.41
C SER A 348 -22.41 8.60 -5.15
N ALA A 349 -23.73 8.66 -5.01
CA ALA A 349 -24.46 7.90 -3.99
C ALA A 349 -24.20 6.38 -4.05
N THR A 350 -23.75 5.86 -5.20
CA THR A 350 -23.40 4.44 -5.40
C THR A 350 -21.97 4.09 -4.98
N GLY A 351 -21.17 5.08 -4.57
CA GLY A 351 -19.85 4.85 -3.99
C GLY A 351 -18.68 4.84 -4.99
N HIS A 352 -18.92 5.10 -6.27
CA HIS A 352 -17.84 5.37 -7.21
C HIS A 352 -17.24 6.75 -6.91
N ARG A 353 -15.92 6.86 -7.03
CA ARG A 353 -15.21 8.13 -6.92
C ARG A 353 -14.55 8.47 -8.26
N THR A 354 -14.58 9.75 -8.59
CA THR A 354 -13.89 10.32 -9.74
C THR A 354 -12.92 11.37 -9.22
N VAL A 355 -11.64 11.24 -9.57
CA VAL A 355 -10.66 12.30 -9.31
C VAL A 355 -10.71 13.26 -10.49
N SER A 356 -10.91 14.53 -10.19
CA SER A 356 -11.08 15.59 -11.17
C SER A 356 -10.18 16.79 -10.86
N GLY A 357 -9.91 17.59 -11.89
CA GLY A 357 -9.34 18.93 -11.72
C GLY A 357 -10.33 19.93 -11.12
N PRO A 358 -9.96 21.21 -10.99
CA PRO A 358 -10.83 22.25 -10.44
C PRO A 358 -12.06 22.53 -11.31
N ASP A 359 -11.97 22.22 -12.61
CA ASP A 359 -13.05 22.30 -13.59
C ASP A 359 -13.97 21.06 -13.59
N LEU A 360 -13.77 20.15 -12.63
CA LEU A 360 -14.51 18.90 -12.46
C LEU A 360 -14.41 17.96 -13.68
N ARG A 361 -13.39 18.14 -14.53
CA ARG A 361 -13.11 17.18 -15.60
C ARG A 361 -12.45 15.92 -15.04
N PRO A 362 -12.98 14.72 -15.35
CA PRO A 362 -12.47 13.46 -14.81
C PRO A 362 -11.06 13.18 -15.32
N LEU A 363 -10.15 12.91 -14.40
CA LEU A 363 -8.77 12.46 -14.67
C LEU A 363 -8.63 10.95 -14.44
N THR A 364 -9.24 10.44 -13.37
CA THR A 364 -9.37 9.00 -13.12
C THR A 364 -10.71 8.67 -12.49
N THR A 365 -11.24 7.49 -12.80
CA THR A 365 -12.45 6.95 -12.15
C THR A 365 -12.11 5.67 -11.38
N THR A 366 -12.80 5.43 -10.27
CA THR A 366 -12.71 4.15 -9.57
C THR A 366 -13.44 3.07 -10.37
N GLY A 367 -13.04 1.81 -10.16
CA GLY A 367 -13.77 0.66 -10.69
C GLY A 367 -15.18 0.51 -10.10
N ASP A 368 -15.77 -0.67 -10.34
CA ASP A 368 -17.20 -0.93 -10.07
C ASP A 368 -17.52 -1.10 -8.57
N THR A 369 -16.51 -1.00 -7.71
CA THR A 369 -16.62 -1.18 -6.27
C THR A 369 -16.53 0.15 -5.54
N THR A 370 -17.25 0.23 -4.42
CA THR A 370 -17.21 1.40 -3.56
C THR A 370 -15.78 1.68 -3.09
N THR A 371 -15.41 2.96 -3.16
CA THR A 371 -14.09 3.44 -2.77
C THR A 371 -14.21 4.53 -1.70
N TYR A 372 -13.44 4.36 -0.62
CA TYR A 372 -13.36 5.27 0.52
C TYR A 372 -11.93 5.77 0.70
N ASP A 373 -11.79 6.89 1.40
CA ASP A 373 -10.51 7.45 1.84
C ASP A 373 -9.42 7.47 0.76
N LEU A 374 -9.77 7.94 -0.45
CA LEU A 374 -8.81 8.07 -1.55
C LEU A 374 -7.83 9.20 -1.24
N GLN A 375 -6.57 8.84 -1.07
CA GLN A 375 -5.46 9.72 -0.77
C GLN A 375 -4.39 9.61 -1.84
N ALA A 376 -3.57 10.66 -1.97
CA ALA A 376 -2.42 10.68 -2.86
C ALA A 376 -1.14 11.09 -2.14
N ALA A 377 -0.02 10.58 -2.64
CA ALA A 377 1.32 11.07 -2.31
C ALA A 377 1.49 12.47 -2.90
N THR A 378 1.29 13.49 -2.06
CA THR A 378 1.16 14.89 -2.49
C THR A 378 2.37 15.42 -3.24
N ALA A 379 3.59 14.93 -2.94
CA ALA A 379 4.81 15.35 -3.64
C ALA A 379 4.93 14.74 -5.06
N LEU A 380 4.17 13.68 -5.36
CA LEU A 380 4.22 12.98 -6.64
C LEU A 380 3.14 13.44 -7.63
N LEU A 381 2.07 14.07 -7.13
CA LEU A 381 0.95 14.55 -7.95
C LEU A 381 1.34 15.52 -9.08
N PRO A 382 2.22 16.53 -8.87
CA PRO A 382 2.56 17.48 -9.93
C PRO A 382 3.24 16.85 -11.15
N ALA A 383 3.92 15.71 -10.94
CA ALA A 383 4.60 14.96 -12.00
C ALA A 383 3.74 13.83 -12.60
N ALA A 384 2.55 13.58 -12.04
CA ALA A 384 1.69 12.50 -12.48
C ALA A 384 1.06 12.80 -13.84
N ARG A 385 1.20 11.87 -14.78
CA ARG A 385 0.53 11.92 -16.09
C ARG A 385 -0.62 10.93 -16.14
N VAL A 386 -1.75 11.35 -16.71
CA VAL A 386 -2.87 10.44 -16.95
C VAL A 386 -2.55 9.52 -18.12
N ALA A 387 -2.77 8.21 -17.97
CA ALA A 387 -2.57 7.23 -19.04
C ALA A 387 -3.73 6.21 -19.07
N PRO A 388 -3.96 5.52 -20.21
CA PRO A 388 -4.93 4.43 -20.26
C PRO A 388 -4.66 3.37 -19.19
N ALA A 389 -5.71 2.80 -18.61
CA ALA A 389 -5.58 1.71 -17.65
C ALA A 389 -4.98 0.47 -18.34
N GLY A 390 -3.85 -0.02 -17.82
CA GLY A 390 -3.24 -1.27 -18.24
C GLY A 390 -3.72 -2.47 -17.41
N ASP A 391 -3.15 -3.64 -17.68
CA ASP A 391 -3.40 -4.83 -16.87
C ASP A 391 -2.82 -4.64 -15.46
N PRO A 392 -3.65 -4.80 -14.40
CA PRO A 392 -3.18 -4.56 -13.05
C PRO A 392 -2.26 -5.69 -12.57
N ASP A 393 -1.04 -5.34 -12.18
CA ASP A 393 -0.16 -6.25 -11.45
C ASP A 393 -0.64 -6.36 -9.99
N ARG A 394 -1.20 -7.53 -9.65
CA ARG A 394 -1.69 -7.87 -8.31
C ARG A 394 -0.69 -8.64 -7.47
N GLY A 395 0.50 -8.91 -7.99
CA GLY A 395 1.53 -9.71 -7.33
C GLY A 395 1.21 -11.20 -7.35
N PRO A 396 2.00 -12.00 -6.61
CA PRO A 396 1.82 -13.45 -6.55
C PRO A 396 0.51 -13.81 -5.87
N TRP A 397 -0.04 -14.97 -6.24
CA TRP A 397 -1.24 -15.49 -5.57
C TRP A 397 -0.99 -15.72 -4.07
N PRO A 398 -2.04 -15.61 -3.22
CA PRO A 398 -1.91 -15.90 -1.80
C PRO A 398 -1.23 -17.23 -1.52
N ALA A 399 -0.38 -17.28 -0.48
CA ALA A 399 0.42 -18.46 -0.15
C ALA A 399 -0.42 -19.74 -0.02
N TRP A 400 -1.60 -19.66 0.60
CA TRP A 400 -2.50 -20.81 0.75
C TRP A 400 -3.00 -21.37 -0.58
N LEU A 401 -3.27 -20.52 -1.58
CA LEU A 401 -3.66 -20.93 -2.93
C LEU A 401 -2.50 -21.60 -3.66
N ARG A 402 -1.29 -21.05 -3.52
CA ARG A 402 -0.07 -21.66 -4.07
C ARG A 402 0.18 -23.04 -3.47
N LEU A 403 0.04 -23.16 -2.15
CA LEU A 403 0.19 -24.44 -1.43
C LEU A 403 -0.92 -25.44 -1.79
N ALA A 404 -2.17 -25.01 -1.89
CA ALA A 404 -3.29 -25.85 -2.30
C ALA A 404 -3.12 -26.36 -3.74
N GLY A 405 -2.68 -25.48 -4.65
CA GLY A 405 -2.33 -25.85 -6.03
C GLY A 405 -1.21 -26.88 -6.07
N ALA A 406 -0.13 -26.66 -5.31
CA ALA A 406 0.97 -27.63 -5.20
C ALA A 406 0.51 -28.97 -4.62
N ALA A 407 -0.33 -28.96 -3.58
CA ALA A 407 -0.88 -30.18 -2.98
C ALA A 407 -1.78 -30.94 -3.98
N ALA A 408 -2.60 -30.23 -4.76
CA ALA A 408 -3.43 -30.83 -5.80
C ALA A 408 -2.60 -31.48 -6.91
N VAL A 409 -1.51 -30.82 -7.33
CA VAL A 409 -0.56 -31.37 -8.31
C VAL A 409 0.11 -32.64 -7.77
N LEU A 410 0.58 -32.63 -6.52
CA LEU A 410 1.19 -33.81 -5.88
C LEU A 410 0.20 -34.96 -5.71
N ALA A 411 -1.05 -34.66 -5.31
CA ALA A 411 -2.11 -35.66 -5.19
C ALA A 411 -2.47 -36.27 -6.55
N GLY A 412 -2.55 -35.46 -7.60
CA GLY A 412 -2.78 -35.92 -8.97
C GLY A 412 -1.65 -36.81 -9.48
N ALA A 413 -0.39 -36.45 -9.21
CA ALA A 413 0.77 -37.26 -9.54
C ALA A 413 0.77 -38.60 -8.77
N GLY A 414 0.43 -38.57 -7.47
CA GLY A 414 0.30 -39.77 -6.64
C GLY A 414 -0.81 -40.71 -7.12
N LEU A 415 -1.98 -40.16 -7.47
CA LEU A 415 -3.11 -40.93 -8.02
C LEU A 415 -2.75 -41.55 -9.38
N ALA A 416 -2.10 -40.79 -10.27
CA ALA A 416 -1.64 -41.29 -11.57
C ALA A 416 -0.63 -42.44 -11.40
N TRP A 417 0.33 -42.29 -10.48
CA TRP A 417 1.29 -43.33 -10.14
C TRP A 417 0.60 -44.58 -9.57
N TRP A 418 -0.36 -44.40 -8.65
CA TRP A 418 -1.13 -45.50 -8.05
C TRP A 418 -1.95 -46.25 -9.11
N LEU A 419 -2.70 -45.54 -9.96
CA LEU A 419 -3.47 -46.15 -11.06
C LEU A 419 -2.58 -46.89 -12.04
N TRP A 420 -1.40 -46.35 -12.36
CA TRP A 420 -0.42 -47.02 -13.21
C TRP A 420 0.14 -48.28 -12.54
N SER A 421 0.48 -48.22 -11.24
CA SER A 421 1.00 -49.37 -10.49
C SER A 421 -0.01 -50.53 -10.39
N ARG A 422 -1.32 -50.24 -10.44
CA ARG A 422 -2.40 -51.24 -10.44
C ARG A 422 -2.68 -51.84 -11.82
N ARG A 423 -2.20 -51.22 -12.90
CA ARG A 423 -2.19 -51.85 -14.23
C ARG A 423 -1.02 -52.83 -14.30
N GLY A 424 -1.15 -53.95 -13.58
CA GLY A 424 -0.26 -55.10 -13.72
C GLY A 424 -0.17 -55.55 -15.18
N PRO A 425 0.92 -56.24 -15.59
CA PRO A 425 1.12 -56.65 -16.97
C PRO A 425 -0.05 -57.54 -17.39
N ARG A 426 -0.95 -57.01 -18.24
CA ARG A 426 -1.93 -57.85 -18.93
C ARG A 426 -1.13 -58.89 -19.70
N GLY A 427 -1.20 -60.13 -19.21
CA GLY A 427 -0.50 -61.25 -19.78
C GLY A 427 -0.80 -61.34 -21.26
N ARG A 428 0.26 -61.31 -22.07
CA ARG A 428 0.27 -61.95 -23.37
C ARG A 428 -0.03 -63.43 -23.13
N ARG A 429 -1.28 -63.86 -23.30
CA ARG A 429 -1.57 -65.25 -23.66
C ARG A 429 -1.57 -65.28 -25.18
N ALA A 430 -0.50 -65.85 -25.72
CA ALA A 430 -0.42 -66.36 -27.07
C ALA A 430 -1.30 -67.61 -27.20
#